data_AF-A0AAW8VI59-F1
#
_entry.id   AF-A0AAW8VI59-F1
#
_cell.length_a   1.000
_cell.length_b   1.000
_cell.length_c   1.000
_cell.angle_alpha   90.00
_cell.angle_beta   90.00
_cell.angle_gamma   90.00
#
_symmetry.space_group_name_H-M   'P 1'
#
loop_
_entity.id
_entity.type
_entity.pdbx_description
1 polymer ?
#
loop_
_entity_poly.entity_id
_entity_poly.type
_entity_poly.pdbx_seq_one_letter_code
_entity_poly.pdbx_strand_id
1 'polypeptide(L)'
;MKNNSSKETQKLSELNWNNPDSENRAICIQNALFLKDKEDWETAIYWVDSAINNYSEDKEENAMCDIAQLYAIKGYCLLFENKQEESKECYLKSTELHFKAYSKNVHKAKEFYKFFSIEESQIDSILGSILLKHPSMFNDPMDSPILQDTDNGVPFIEVFNGVRIGCFGEVKQDDEFYLKPKKWSFYGGMHSGICICYDFSEIEIKNEYHLFRRIKYENQFSPTKGVIGGLLSKSMVYNDEDEWRIITYDRNEKNIGSNEMIPIKYSMIRRIYFGFKCDKMIQEKIYNKLKGENIEFFQVHPSEENYYELTCSPFSID
;
A
#
# COMPACT_ATOMS: atom_id res chain seq x y z
N MET A 1 51.29 14.87 -1.71
CA MET A 1 50.75 15.03 -0.34
C MET A 1 49.42 14.30 -0.30
N LYS A 2 49.38 13.17 0.43
CA LYS A 2 48.15 12.39 0.63
C LYS A 2 47.35 13.07 1.75
N ASN A 3 46.13 13.49 1.46
CA ASN A 3 45.18 13.92 2.48
C ASN A 3 44.73 12.68 3.26
N ASN A 4 45.30 12.50 4.45
CA ASN A 4 44.73 11.67 5.50
C ASN A 4 43.55 12.45 6.09
N SER A 5 42.32 12.17 5.66
CA SER A 5 41.16 12.50 6.50
C SER A 5 41.07 11.45 7.60
N SER A 6 41.27 11.88 8.83
CA SER A 6 41.03 11.08 10.03
C SER A 6 39.62 10.49 9.98
N LYS A 7 39.51 9.16 9.94
CA LYS A 7 38.27 8.47 10.30
C LYS A 7 38.05 8.75 11.79
N GLU A 8 37.12 9.65 12.12
CA GLU A 8 36.63 9.75 13.50
C GLU A 8 36.06 8.38 13.90
N THR A 9 36.61 7.81 14.97
CA THR A 9 36.08 6.58 15.57
C THR A 9 34.79 6.96 16.30
N GLN A 10 33.65 6.84 15.62
CA GLN A 10 32.35 7.03 16.25
C GLN A 10 32.20 5.99 17.37
N LYS A 11 32.08 6.46 18.62
CA LYS A 11 31.91 5.60 19.81
C LYS A 11 30.45 5.14 19.88
N LEU A 12 30.22 3.87 20.25
CA LEU A 12 28.88 3.36 20.52
C LEU A 12 28.21 4.17 21.63
N SER A 13 26.93 4.47 21.45
CA SER A 13 26.11 5.16 22.45
C SER A 13 25.71 4.19 23.56
N GLU A 14 25.66 4.65 24.80
CA GLU A 14 25.32 3.81 25.96
C GLU A 14 23.82 3.93 26.28
N LEU A 15 23.21 2.81 26.70
CA LEU A 15 21.84 2.82 27.22
C LEU A 15 21.80 3.53 28.56
N ASN A 16 20.69 4.21 28.85
CA ASN A 16 20.50 4.90 30.11
C ASN A 16 19.10 4.60 30.66
N TRP A 17 19.04 4.21 31.93
CA TRP A 17 17.78 3.95 32.64
C TRP A 17 16.87 5.17 32.74
N ASN A 18 17.43 6.38 32.60
CA ASN A 18 16.66 7.63 32.59
C ASN A 18 16.11 7.98 31.20
N ASN A 19 16.54 7.29 30.15
CA ASN A 19 16.04 7.52 28.81
C ASN A 19 14.67 6.85 28.64
N PRO A 20 13.73 7.48 27.92
CA PRO A 20 12.51 6.79 27.51
C PRO A 20 12.84 5.60 26.60
N ASP A 21 11.96 4.59 26.59
CA ASP A 21 12.15 3.38 25.78
C ASP A 21 12.36 3.67 24.29
N SER A 22 11.71 4.71 23.75
CA SER A 22 11.90 5.14 22.36
C SER A 22 13.33 5.61 22.07
N GLU A 23 13.96 6.32 22.99
CA GLU A 23 15.34 6.79 22.84
C GLU A 23 16.33 5.62 22.98
N ASN A 24 16.11 4.74 23.96
CA ASN A 24 16.93 3.54 24.11
C ASN A 24 16.81 2.58 22.90
N ARG A 25 15.61 2.42 22.32
CA ARG A 25 15.44 1.69 21.05
C ARG A 25 16.22 2.33 19.91
N ALA A 26 16.13 3.66 19.77
CA ALA A 26 16.89 4.38 18.74
C ALA A 26 18.41 4.20 18.90
N ILE A 27 18.92 4.21 20.13
CA ILE A 27 20.32 3.91 20.44
C ILE A 27 20.69 2.50 19.99
N CYS A 28 19.88 1.48 20.33
CA CYS A 28 20.13 0.11 19.89
C CYS A 28 20.17 -0.01 18.36
N ILE A 29 19.23 0.62 17.66
CA ILE A 29 19.20 0.64 16.19
C ILE A 29 20.47 1.27 15.63
N GLN A 30 20.87 2.45 16.14
CA GLN A 30 22.07 3.16 15.68
C GLN A 30 23.35 2.34 15.92
N ASN A 31 23.50 1.76 17.11
CA ASN A 31 24.64 0.90 17.44
C ASN A 31 24.68 -0.34 16.55
N ALA A 32 23.54 -1.02 16.35
CA ALA A 32 23.46 -2.19 15.50
C ALA A 32 23.78 -1.87 14.03
N LEU A 33 23.29 -0.75 13.50
CA LEU A 33 23.64 -0.28 12.15
C LEU A 33 25.13 0.04 12.01
N PHE A 34 25.71 0.74 12.98
CA PHE A 34 27.13 1.04 12.98
C PHE A 34 27.99 -0.22 12.99
N LEU A 35 27.65 -1.21 13.83
CA LEU A 35 28.38 -2.48 13.92
C LEU A 35 28.19 -3.33 12.66
N LYS A 36 26.99 -3.32 12.07
CA LYS A 36 26.72 -3.93 10.76
C LYS A 36 27.64 -3.34 9.69
N ASP A 37 27.82 -2.01 9.66
CA ASP A 37 28.72 -1.35 8.69
C ASP A 37 30.22 -1.63 8.98
N LYS A 38 30.55 -2.15 10.16
CA LYS A 38 31.88 -2.64 10.54
C LYS A 38 32.06 -4.14 10.38
N GLU A 39 31.05 -4.85 9.90
CA GLU A 39 31.02 -6.31 9.77
C GLU A 39 31.17 -7.04 11.13
N ASP A 40 30.79 -6.39 12.23
CA ASP A 40 30.73 -6.99 13.58
C ASP A 40 29.31 -7.52 13.84
N TRP A 41 29.00 -8.64 13.18
CA TRP A 41 27.66 -9.21 13.12
C TRP A 41 27.16 -9.70 14.47
N GLU A 42 28.01 -10.37 15.24
CA GLU A 42 27.66 -10.92 16.56
C GLU A 42 27.29 -9.81 17.54
N THR A 43 28.08 -8.74 17.60
CA THR A 43 27.79 -7.60 18.47
C THR A 43 26.57 -6.82 17.98
N ALA A 44 26.38 -6.69 16.67
CA ALA A 44 25.16 -6.09 16.12
C ALA A 44 23.90 -6.87 16.53
N ILE A 45 23.94 -8.21 16.45
CA ILE A 45 22.84 -9.09 16.88
C ILE A 45 22.59 -8.93 18.38
N TYR A 46 23.64 -8.84 19.21
CA TYR A 46 23.49 -8.61 20.65
C TYR A 46 22.70 -7.32 20.95
N TRP A 47 23.02 -6.21 20.30
CA TRP A 47 22.28 -4.95 20.45
C TRP A 47 20.83 -5.07 20.02
N VAL A 48 20.59 -5.78 18.91
CA VAL A 48 19.23 -6.06 18.44
C VAL A 48 18.44 -6.89 19.44
N ASP A 49 19.00 -8.00 19.92
CA ASP A 49 18.33 -8.88 20.87
C ASP A 49 18.09 -8.19 22.22
N SER A 50 19.01 -7.34 22.65
CA SER A 50 18.80 -6.48 23.81
C SER A 50 17.58 -5.58 23.61
N ALA A 51 17.40 -4.97 22.44
CA ALA A 51 16.24 -4.13 22.19
C ALA A 51 14.92 -4.92 22.11
N ILE A 52 14.90 -6.02 21.34
CA ILE A 52 13.69 -6.83 21.13
C ILE A 52 13.20 -7.46 22.44
N ASN A 53 14.11 -7.90 23.31
CA ASN A 53 13.73 -8.57 24.55
C ASN A 53 13.32 -7.62 25.68
N ASN A 54 13.80 -6.36 25.66
CA ASN A 54 13.57 -5.42 26.75
C ASN A 54 12.49 -4.37 26.46
N TYR A 55 12.14 -4.13 25.19
CA TYR A 55 11.14 -3.15 24.82
C TYR A 55 9.93 -3.83 24.18
N SER A 56 8.74 -3.56 24.73
CA SER A 56 7.50 -4.15 24.23
C SER A 56 7.16 -3.66 22.83
N GLU A 57 6.47 -4.53 22.08
CA GLU A 57 5.61 -4.14 20.97
C GLU A 57 4.44 -3.31 21.53
N ASP A 58 4.70 -2.06 21.88
CA ASP A 58 3.65 -1.13 22.23
C ASP A 58 2.72 -0.95 21.03
N LYS A 59 1.45 -0.60 21.28
CA LYS A 59 0.47 -0.28 20.21
C LYS A 59 0.83 0.98 19.40
N GLU A 60 1.96 1.61 19.70
CA GLU A 60 2.44 2.79 18.99
C GLU A 60 3.13 2.41 17.68
N GLU A 61 2.70 3.07 16.60
CA GLU A 61 3.23 2.85 15.25
C GLU A 61 4.75 2.99 15.18
N ASN A 62 5.33 3.97 15.87
CA ASN A 62 6.78 4.19 15.87
C ASN A 62 7.51 3.04 16.57
N ALA A 63 7.00 2.55 17.70
CA ALA A 63 7.59 1.43 18.42
C ALA A 63 7.59 0.16 17.56
N MET A 64 6.46 -0.16 16.92
CA MET A 64 6.40 -1.32 16.01
C MET A 64 7.33 -1.16 14.80
N CYS A 65 7.47 0.05 14.23
CA CYS A 65 8.44 0.31 13.17
C CYS A 65 9.90 0.11 13.64
N ASP A 66 10.24 0.58 14.85
CA ASP A 66 11.56 0.38 15.43
C ASP A 66 11.88 -1.11 15.59
N ILE A 67 10.95 -1.89 16.16
CA ILE A 67 11.12 -3.35 16.32
C ILE A 67 11.19 -4.06 14.97
N ALA A 68 10.37 -3.65 13.98
CA ALA A 68 10.45 -4.17 12.62
C ALA A 68 11.83 -3.92 11.99
N GLN A 69 12.39 -2.73 12.17
CA GLN A 69 13.73 -2.38 11.70
C GLN A 69 14.81 -3.23 12.38
N LEU A 70 14.69 -3.47 13.69
CA LEU A 70 15.59 -4.35 14.44
C LEU A 70 15.58 -5.77 13.89
N TYR A 71 14.41 -6.35 13.62
CA TYR A 71 14.31 -7.66 12.97
C TYR A 71 14.97 -7.67 11.58
N ALA A 72 14.80 -6.62 10.76
CA ALA A 72 15.48 -6.54 9.47
C ALA A 72 17.02 -6.51 9.61
N ILE A 73 17.54 -5.75 10.58
CA ILE A 73 18.99 -5.71 10.87
C ILE A 73 19.50 -7.08 11.32
N LYS A 74 18.79 -7.74 12.24
CA LYS A 74 19.15 -9.10 12.68
C LYS A 74 19.11 -10.10 11.53
N GLY A 75 18.07 -10.04 10.70
CA GLY A 75 17.96 -10.86 9.49
C GLY A 75 19.17 -10.68 8.59
N TYR A 76 19.58 -9.44 8.31
CA TYR A 76 20.78 -9.17 7.53
C TYR A 76 22.04 -9.78 8.15
N CYS A 77 22.30 -9.56 9.45
CA CYS A 77 23.49 -10.09 10.12
C CYS A 77 23.53 -11.63 10.11
N LEU A 78 22.38 -12.28 10.32
CA LEU A 78 22.26 -13.74 10.31
C LEU A 78 22.61 -14.38 8.95
N LEU A 79 22.45 -13.64 7.83
CA LEU A 79 22.88 -14.14 6.52
C LEU A 79 24.40 -14.32 6.45
N PHE A 80 25.15 -13.36 6.98
CA PHE A 80 26.62 -13.41 7.01
C PHE A 80 27.15 -14.45 8.00
N GLU A 81 26.33 -14.83 8.99
CA GLU A 81 26.56 -15.96 9.89
C GLU A 81 26.11 -17.32 9.29
N ASN A 82 25.72 -17.37 8.01
CA ASN A 82 25.19 -18.57 7.33
C ASN A 82 23.90 -19.17 7.95
N LYS A 83 23.11 -18.36 8.65
CA LYS A 83 21.84 -18.77 9.30
C LYS A 83 20.64 -18.36 8.45
N GLN A 84 20.49 -18.94 7.26
CA GLN A 84 19.49 -18.52 6.28
C GLN A 84 18.04 -18.62 6.76
N GLU A 85 17.65 -19.73 7.39
CA GLU A 85 16.27 -19.92 7.88
C GLU A 85 15.92 -18.93 9.01
N GLU A 86 16.83 -18.71 9.96
CA GLU A 86 16.63 -17.72 11.03
C GLU A 86 16.56 -16.29 10.46
N SER A 87 17.37 -16.00 9.43
CA SER A 87 17.33 -14.73 8.73
C SER A 87 15.98 -14.48 8.06
N LYS A 88 15.47 -15.49 7.33
CA LYS A 88 14.17 -15.42 6.66
C LYS A 88 13.04 -15.19 7.66
N GLU A 89 13.06 -15.87 8.81
CA GLU A 89 12.08 -15.65 9.88
C GLU A 89 12.15 -14.22 10.44
N CYS A 90 13.34 -13.62 10.53
CA CYS A 90 13.47 -12.22 10.93
C CYS A 90 12.85 -11.27 9.89
N TYR A 91 13.06 -11.50 8.59
CA TYR A 91 12.41 -10.67 7.54
C TYR A 91 10.88 -10.84 7.52
N LEU A 92 10.37 -12.04 7.79
CA LEU A 92 8.93 -12.28 7.94
C LEU A 92 8.37 -11.46 9.10
N LYS A 93 8.97 -11.55 10.30
CA LYS A 93 8.57 -10.77 11.48
C LYS A 93 8.66 -9.26 11.25
N SER A 94 9.72 -8.80 10.60
CA SER A 94 9.88 -7.39 10.22
C SER A 94 8.73 -6.92 9.33
N THR A 95 8.33 -7.73 8.36
CA THR A 95 7.21 -7.43 7.45
C THR A 95 5.89 -7.36 8.21
N GLU A 96 5.59 -8.39 9.01
CA GLU A 96 4.37 -8.47 9.82
C GLU A 96 4.20 -7.27 10.77
N LEU A 97 5.28 -6.90 11.47
CA LEU A 97 5.27 -5.75 12.40
C LEU A 97 5.06 -4.43 11.68
N HIS A 98 5.69 -4.24 10.52
CA HIS A 98 5.42 -3.08 9.71
C HIS A 98 3.95 -3.02 9.26
N PHE A 99 3.33 -4.12 8.84
CA PHE A 99 1.91 -4.12 8.51
C PHE A 99 1.04 -3.74 9.73
N LYS A 100 1.34 -4.31 10.90
CA LYS A 100 0.64 -3.99 12.16
C LYS A 100 0.78 -2.51 12.54
N ALA A 101 1.98 -1.93 12.41
CA ALA A 101 2.25 -0.53 12.72
C ALA A 101 1.35 0.42 11.91
N TYR A 102 1.13 0.11 10.62
CA TYR A 102 0.35 0.93 9.70
C TYR A 102 -1.14 0.53 9.63
N SER A 103 -1.61 -0.42 10.45
CA SER A 103 -3.02 -0.87 10.46
C SER A 103 -3.96 0.09 11.22
N LYS A 104 -3.95 1.38 10.83
CA LYS A 104 -4.86 2.39 11.42
C LYS A 104 -6.00 2.74 10.48
N ASN A 105 -7.17 3.02 11.05
CA ASN A 105 -8.42 3.37 10.37
C ASN A 105 -8.47 4.81 9.82
N VAL A 106 -7.38 5.31 9.24
CA VAL A 106 -7.28 6.71 8.76
C VAL A 106 -8.13 7.00 7.51
N HIS A 107 -8.70 5.96 6.90
CA HIS A 107 -9.54 6.02 5.71
C HIS A 107 -11.01 6.37 6.01
N LYS A 108 -11.48 6.17 7.26
CA LYS A 108 -12.92 6.13 7.58
C LYS A 108 -13.72 7.41 7.35
N ALA A 109 -13.06 8.54 7.10
CA ALA A 109 -13.69 9.84 6.88
C ALA A 109 -13.56 10.33 5.42
N LYS A 110 -13.37 9.41 4.47
CA LYS A 110 -13.02 9.71 3.09
C LYS A 110 -13.88 8.92 2.11
N GLU A 111 -14.12 9.52 0.96
CA GLU A 111 -14.69 8.85 -0.21
C GLU A 111 -13.56 8.44 -1.17
N PHE A 112 -13.72 7.27 -1.78
CA PHE A 112 -12.72 6.67 -2.65
C PHE A 112 -13.32 6.32 -4.01
N TYR A 113 -12.59 6.63 -5.07
CA TYR A 113 -13.04 6.43 -6.44
C TYR A 113 -12.24 5.33 -7.11
N LYS A 114 -12.92 4.48 -7.88
CA LYS A 114 -12.26 3.48 -8.71
C LYS A 114 -12.95 3.36 -10.05
N PHE A 115 -12.14 3.41 -11.10
CA PHE A 115 -12.56 3.18 -12.46
C PHE A 115 -12.39 1.71 -12.82
N PHE A 116 -13.33 1.20 -13.60
CA PHE A 116 -13.33 -0.17 -14.08
C PHE A 116 -13.65 -0.19 -15.57
N SER A 117 -12.83 -0.87 -16.37
CA SER A 117 -13.33 -1.54 -17.56
C SER A 117 -14.31 -2.61 -17.11
N ILE A 118 -15.45 -2.76 -17.80
CA ILE A 118 -16.51 -3.66 -17.34
C ILE A 118 -17.04 -4.53 -18.48
N GLU A 119 -17.19 -5.81 -18.17
CA GLU A 119 -17.96 -6.77 -18.95
C GLU A 119 -19.15 -7.24 -18.10
N GLU A 120 -20.21 -7.71 -18.76
CA GLU A 120 -21.42 -8.17 -18.07
C GLU A 120 -21.14 -9.24 -17.00
N SER A 121 -20.25 -10.19 -17.31
CA SER A 121 -19.88 -11.29 -16.41
C SER A 121 -19.19 -10.82 -15.12
N GLN A 122 -18.71 -9.59 -15.07
CA GLN A 122 -17.94 -9.03 -13.96
C GLN A 122 -18.77 -8.16 -13.02
N ILE A 123 -20.01 -7.80 -13.40
CA ILE A 123 -20.87 -6.87 -12.66
C ILE A 123 -20.99 -7.31 -11.19
N ASP A 124 -21.32 -8.57 -10.95
CA ASP A 124 -21.55 -9.08 -9.59
C ASP A 124 -20.29 -9.03 -8.72
N SER A 125 -19.14 -9.34 -9.31
CA SER A 125 -17.84 -9.30 -8.63
C SER A 125 -17.45 -7.88 -8.26
N ILE A 126 -17.58 -6.93 -9.20
CA ILE A 126 -17.22 -5.52 -9.02
C ILE A 126 -18.12 -4.84 -7.96
N LEU A 127 -19.41 -5.15 -7.96
CA LEU A 127 -20.37 -4.55 -7.03
C LEU A 127 -20.36 -5.21 -5.65
N GLY A 128 -19.99 -6.49 -5.56
CA GLY A 128 -19.99 -7.25 -4.32
C GLY A 128 -18.66 -7.29 -3.57
N SER A 129 -17.55 -6.90 -4.22
CA SER A 129 -16.22 -7.05 -3.62
C SER A 129 -15.14 -6.14 -4.20
N ILE A 130 -14.13 -5.85 -3.39
CA ILE A 130 -12.88 -5.25 -3.81
C ILE A 130 -11.87 -6.34 -4.14
N LEU A 131 -11.42 -6.36 -5.39
CA LEU A 131 -10.34 -7.21 -5.86
C LEU A 131 -8.97 -6.61 -5.51
N LEU A 132 -8.17 -7.37 -4.76
CA LEU A 132 -6.76 -7.11 -4.50
C LEU A 132 -5.89 -8.09 -5.28
N LYS A 133 -4.79 -7.61 -5.87
CA LYS A 133 -3.89 -8.41 -6.70
C LYS A 133 -2.44 -8.27 -6.24
N HIS A 134 -1.60 -9.25 -6.56
CA HIS A 134 -0.17 -9.09 -6.37
C HIS A 134 0.37 -7.99 -7.30
N PRO A 135 1.33 -7.14 -6.87
CA PRO A 135 1.81 -6.02 -7.70
C PRO A 135 2.50 -6.42 -9.00
N SER A 136 3.02 -7.64 -9.10
CA SER A 136 3.53 -8.20 -10.38
C SER A 136 2.46 -8.28 -11.48
N MET A 137 1.17 -8.17 -11.14
CA MET A 137 0.05 -8.18 -12.08
C MET A 137 -0.37 -6.76 -12.50
N PHE A 138 0.33 -5.73 -12.04
CA PHE A 138 0.03 -4.35 -12.40
C PHE A 138 0.56 -4.03 -13.81
N ASN A 139 -0.10 -3.10 -14.48
CA ASN A 139 0.28 -2.66 -15.82
C ASN A 139 1.50 -1.72 -15.80
N ASP A 140 1.77 -1.05 -14.68
CA ASP A 140 2.96 -0.22 -14.49
C ASP A 140 4.07 -1.05 -13.82
N PRO A 141 5.17 -1.36 -14.53
CA PRO A 141 6.29 -2.14 -13.98
C PRO A 141 7.10 -1.37 -12.93
N MET A 142 6.93 -0.04 -12.83
CA MET A 142 7.57 0.78 -11.79
C MET A 142 6.74 0.84 -10.50
N ASP A 143 5.56 0.21 -10.50
CA ASP A 143 4.67 0.22 -9.36
C ASP A 143 5.10 -0.82 -8.31
N SER A 144 5.04 -0.42 -7.04
CA SER A 144 5.55 -1.19 -5.89
C SER A 144 6.99 -1.68 -6.14
N PRO A 145 7.95 -0.76 -6.37
CA PRO A 145 9.30 -1.09 -6.85
C PRO A 145 10.03 -2.10 -5.96
N ILE A 146 9.73 -2.12 -4.66
CA ILE A 146 10.28 -3.12 -3.74
C ILE A 146 9.90 -4.56 -4.09
N LEU A 147 8.88 -4.81 -4.91
CA LEU A 147 8.52 -6.17 -5.34
C LEU A 147 8.98 -6.51 -6.75
N GLN A 148 9.44 -5.50 -7.50
CA GLN A 148 9.82 -5.62 -8.90
C GLN A 148 11.34 -5.64 -9.07
N ASP A 149 12.07 -4.97 -8.17
CA ASP A 149 13.53 -4.89 -8.18
C ASP A 149 14.13 -6.02 -7.33
N THR A 150 14.86 -6.95 -7.96
CA THR A 150 15.57 -8.04 -7.27
C THR A 150 16.80 -7.55 -6.48
N ASP A 151 17.28 -6.34 -6.77
CA ASP A 151 18.41 -5.70 -6.10
C ASP A 151 17.94 -4.66 -5.06
N ASN A 152 16.68 -4.73 -4.62
CA ASN A 152 16.05 -3.86 -3.63
C ASN A 152 16.65 -3.92 -2.21
N GLY A 153 17.69 -4.72 -1.99
CA GLY A 153 18.31 -4.91 -0.68
C GLY A 153 17.57 -5.86 0.28
N VAL A 154 16.51 -6.54 -0.17
CA VAL A 154 15.81 -7.59 0.57
C VAL A 154 16.25 -8.96 0.04
N PRO A 155 17.00 -9.75 0.83
CA PRO A 155 17.59 -11.02 0.37
C PRO A 155 16.57 -12.12 0.03
N PHE A 156 15.36 -12.04 0.58
CA PHE A 156 14.27 -13.00 0.38
C PHE A 156 13.04 -12.32 -0.20
N ILE A 157 13.05 -12.02 -1.50
CA ILE A 157 11.93 -11.34 -2.16
C ILE A 157 10.61 -12.11 -2.01
N GLU A 158 10.67 -13.44 -1.89
CA GLU A 158 9.51 -14.31 -1.76
C GLU A 158 8.73 -14.10 -0.44
N VAL A 159 9.33 -13.43 0.55
CA VAL A 159 8.64 -12.99 1.77
C VAL A 159 7.43 -12.13 1.42
N PHE A 160 7.41 -11.49 0.25
CA PHE A 160 6.33 -10.63 -0.19
C PHE A 160 5.31 -11.29 -1.12
N ASN A 161 5.44 -12.58 -1.42
CA ASN A 161 4.51 -13.28 -2.33
C ASN A 161 3.04 -13.22 -1.86
N GLY A 162 2.83 -13.05 -0.56
CA GLY A 162 1.51 -12.87 0.05
C GLY A 162 0.94 -11.46 0.03
N VAL A 163 1.61 -10.47 -0.55
CA VAL A 163 1.12 -9.09 -0.63
C VAL A 163 0.02 -8.97 -1.68
N ARG A 164 -1.13 -8.41 -1.33
CA ARG A 164 -2.19 -8.04 -2.28
C ARG A 164 -2.55 -6.58 -2.14
N ILE A 165 -2.74 -5.90 -3.28
CA ILE A 165 -2.99 -4.46 -3.35
C ILE A 165 -4.26 -4.18 -4.15
N GLY A 166 -5.07 -3.26 -3.63
CA GLY A 166 -6.18 -2.61 -4.33
C GLY A 166 -6.01 -1.10 -4.31
N CYS A 167 -5.98 -0.50 -5.49
CA CYS A 167 -5.75 0.94 -5.67
C CYS A 167 -7.06 1.70 -5.85
N PHE A 168 -7.11 2.91 -5.31
CA PHE A 168 -8.24 3.84 -5.33
C PHE A 168 -7.73 5.28 -5.43
N GLY A 169 -8.50 6.20 -6.02
CA GLY A 169 -8.23 7.63 -5.92
C GLY A 169 -8.98 8.23 -4.72
N GLU A 170 -8.33 9.10 -3.96
CA GLU A 170 -9.02 9.98 -2.99
C GLU A 170 -9.34 11.32 -3.65
N VAL A 171 -10.59 11.79 -3.47
CA VAL A 171 -10.99 13.13 -3.88
C VAL A 171 -10.84 14.10 -2.70
N LYS A 172 -10.11 15.18 -2.92
CA LYS A 172 -10.15 16.36 -2.04
C LYS A 172 -11.39 17.19 -2.40
N GLN A 173 -11.94 17.95 -1.45
CA GLN A 173 -13.03 18.90 -1.74
C GLN A 173 -12.68 19.72 -2.99
N ASP A 174 -13.64 19.79 -3.92
CA ASP A 174 -13.61 20.48 -5.21
C ASP A 174 -12.86 19.80 -6.38
N ASP A 175 -12.33 18.57 -6.24
CA ASP A 175 -11.74 17.83 -7.37
C ASP A 175 -12.75 16.86 -8.03
N GLU A 176 -13.14 17.14 -9.27
CA GLU A 176 -14.01 16.29 -10.07
C GLU A 176 -13.23 15.11 -10.69
N PHE A 177 -12.68 14.23 -9.84
CA PHE A 177 -11.84 13.10 -10.25
C PHE A 177 -12.52 12.18 -11.27
N TYR A 178 -13.84 12.03 -11.18
CA TYR A 178 -14.69 11.28 -12.13
C TYR A 178 -14.90 11.99 -13.47
N LEU A 179 -14.47 13.25 -13.64
CA LEU A 179 -14.49 13.99 -14.89
C LEU A 179 -13.11 14.13 -15.55
N LYS A 180 -12.06 13.53 -14.98
CA LYS A 180 -10.72 13.50 -15.59
C LYS A 180 -10.70 12.58 -16.83
N PRO A 181 -10.59 13.09 -18.07
CA PRO A 181 -10.71 12.26 -19.29
C PRO A 181 -9.64 11.17 -19.38
N LYS A 182 -8.42 11.48 -18.92
CA LYS A 182 -7.29 10.55 -18.85
C LYS A 182 -7.65 9.30 -18.04
N LYS A 183 -8.35 9.45 -16.90
CA LYS A 183 -8.73 8.31 -16.05
C LYS A 183 -9.71 7.38 -16.73
N TRP A 184 -10.71 7.92 -17.43
CA TRP A 184 -11.61 7.12 -18.25
C TRP A 184 -10.92 6.42 -19.41
N SER A 185 -9.94 7.07 -20.04
CA SER A 185 -9.18 6.49 -21.14
C SER A 185 -8.35 5.28 -20.69
N PHE A 186 -7.62 5.41 -19.57
CA PHE A 186 -6.73 4.36 -19.08
C PHE A 186 -7.43 3.29 -18.22
N TYR A 187 -8.29 3.70 -17.29
CA TYR A 187 -8.88 2.81 -16.28
C TYR A 187 -10.36 2.55 -16.51
N GLY A 188 -11.08 3.48 -17.12
CA GLY A 188 -12.50 3.34 -17.48
C GLY A 188 -12.73 2.67 -18.83
N GLY A 189 -11.81 1.82 -19.30
CA GLY A 189 -11.96 1.04 -20.54
C GLY A 189 -12.24 1.89 -21.78
N MET A 190 -11.46 2.95 -22.04
CA MET A 190 -11.70 3.87 -23.16
C MET A 190 -13.10 4.52 -23.13
N HIS A 191 -13.56 4.88 -21.93
CA HIS A 191 -14.88 5.45 -21.63
C HIS A 191 -16.08 4.48 -21.79
N SER A 192 -15.87 3.17 -21.97
CA SER A 192 -16.96 2.17 -21.94
C SER A 192 -17.23 1.60 -20.54
N GLY A 193 -16.37 1.92 -19.59
CA GLY A 193 -16.41 1.43 -18.22
C GLY A 193 -17.37 2.16 -17.30
N ILE A 194 -17.14 1.97 -16.00
CA ILE A 194 -17.80 2.69 -14.91
C ILE A 194 -16.77 3.28 -13.95
N CYS A 195 -17.19 4.27 -13.16
CA CYS A 195 -16.47 4.73 -11.98
C CYS A 195 -17.38 4.61 -10.77
N ILE A 196 -16.87 4.02 -9.68
CA ILE A 196 -17.62 3.83 -8.44
C ILE A 196 -17.00 4.69 -7.35
N CYS A 197 -17.84 5.45 -6.65
CA CYS A 197 -17.51 6.17 -5.44
C CYS A 197 -17.91 5.32 -4.22
N TYR A 198 -16.94 5.02 -3.37
CA TYR A 198 -17.10 4.20 -2.17
C TYR A 198 -16.96 5.02 -0.90
N ASP A 199 -17.71 4.63 0.13
CA ASP A 199 -17.49 4.97 1.52
C ASP A 199 -17.06 3.70 2.28
N PHE A 200 -15.79 3.69 2.68
CA PHE A 200 -15.19 2.56 3.39
C PHE A 200 -15.18 2.72 4.92
N SER A 201 -16.00 3.61 5.48
CA SER A 201 -16.10 3.80 6.95
C SER A 201 -16.43 2.50 7.71
N GLU A 202 -17.20 1.61 7.08
CA GLU A 202 -17.63 0.33 7.62
C GLU A 202 -16.92 -0.89 6.99
N ILE A 203 -15.85 -0.70 6.21
CA ILE A 203 -15.17 -1.84 5.58
C ILE A 203 -14.58 -2.77 6.65
N GLU A 204 -14.81 -4.08 6.50
CA GLU A 204 -14.28 -5.10 7.39
C GLU A 204 -13.20 -5.92 6.66
N ILE A 205 -11.95 -5.70 7.04
CA ILE A 205 -10.81 -6.47 6.53
C ILE A 205 -10.41 -7.48 7.61
N LYS A 206 -10.62 -8.77 7.33
CA LYS A 206 -10.36 -9.86 8.30
C LYS A 206 -8.88 -10.12 8.52
N ASN A 207 -8.04 -9.82 7.53
CA ASN A 207 -6.61 -10.03 7.61
C ASN A 207 -6.01 -9.09 8.68
N GLU A 208 -5.30 -9.63 9.68
CA GLU A 208 -4.67 -8.82 10.72
C GLU A 208 -3.52 -7.95 10.18
N TYR A 209 -2.88 -8.38 9.09
CA TYR A 209 -1.80 -7.69 8.40
C TYR A 209 -2.37 -6.92 7.21
N HIS A 210 -3.21 -5.94 7.50
CA HIS A 210 -3.73 -5.03 6.49
C HIS A 210 -3.42 -3.57 6.82
N LEU A 211 -3.35 -2.75 5.78
CA LEU A 211 -3.29 -1.30 5.90
C LEU A 211 -4.12 -0.65 4.80
N PHE A 212 -4.54 0.59 5.08
CA PHE A 212 -5.18 1.45 4.09
C PHE A 212 -4.52 2.83 4.17
N ARG A 213 -3.70 3.17 3.17
CA ARG A 213 -2.84 4.35 3.20
C ARG A 213 -2.72 5.03 1.84
N ARG A 214 -2.45 6.34 1.92
CA ARG A 214 -2.11 7.17 0.77
C ARG A 214 -0.73 6.83 0.24
N ILE A 215 -0.57 6.93 -1.07
CA ILE A 215 0.72 6.84 -1.74
C ILE A 215 1.53 8.12 -1.59
N LYS A 216 2.83 7.93 -1.37
CA LYS A 216 3.82 9.00 -1.42
C LYS A 216 4.48 9.03 -2.80
N TYR A 217 4.35 10.17 -3.47
CA TYR A 217 4.93 10.40 -4.79
C TYR A 217 6.32 10.97 -4.68
N GLU A 218 7.27 10.38 -5.40
CA GLU A 218 8.69 10.70 -5.28
C GLU A 218 9.39 10.64 -6.64
N ASN A 219 10.41 11.47 -6.83
CA ASN A 219 11.19 11.48 -8.08
C ASN A 219 12.12 10.27 -8.21
N GLN A 220 12.49 9.66 -7.08
CA GLN A 220 13.42 8.53 -7.04
C GLN A 220 13.00 7.56 -5.93
N PHE A 221 12.96 6.27 -6.27
CA PHE A 221 12.79 5.20 -5.31
C PHE A 221 14.05 5.04 -4.45
N SER A 222 13.86 4.76 -3.17
CA SER A 222 14.94 4.48 -2.23
C SER A 222 14.65 3.16 -1.51
N PRO A 223 15.48 2.11 -1.73
CA PRO A 223 15.26 0.79 -1.13
C PRO A 223 15.38 0.80 0.40
N THR A 224 15.99 1.84 0.98
CA THR A 224 16.19 1.97 2.44
C THR A 224 14.93 2.43 3.19
N LYS A 225 13.79 2.62 2.51
CA LYS A 225 12.51 3.05 3.12
C LYS A 225 11.73 1.92 3.80
N GLY A 226 12.29 0.72 3.83
CA GLY A 226 11.63 -0.47 4.35
C GLY A 226 10.45 -0.92 3.48
N VAL A 227 9.82 -2.01 3.91
CA VAL A 227 8.81 -2.72 3.11
C VAL A 227 7.63 -1.82 2.75
N ILE A 228 7.04 -1.21 3.77
CA ILE A 228 5.85 -0.38 3.60
C ILE A 228 6.16 0.90 2.84
N GLY A 229 7.34 1.50 3.07
CA GLY A 229 7.78 2.65 2.31
C GLY A 229 7.88 2.33 0.81
N GLY A 230 8.37 1.14 0.46
CA GLY A 230 8.38 0.66 -0.92
C GLY A 230 7.00 0.42 -1.51
N LEU A 231 6.12 -0.27 -0.77
CA LEU A 231 4.74 -0.55 -1.18
C LEU A 231 3.85 0.70 -1.28
N LEU A 232 4.20 1.76 -0.53
CA LEU A 232 3.49 3.04 -0.51
C LEU A 232 4.24 4.17 -1.25
N SER A 233 5.23 3.83 -2.07
CA SER A 233 5.93 4.78 -2.94
C SER A 233 5.51 4.60 -4.39
N LYS A 234 5.42 5.72 -5.12
CA LYS A 234 5.18 5.72 -6.57
C LYS A 234 5.91 6.87 -7.22
N SER A 235 6.22 6.74 -8.51
CA SER A 235 6.90 7.79 -9.27
C SER A 235 6.06 9.07 -9.35
N MET A 236 6.71 10.22 -9.23
CA MET A 236 6.09 11.56 -9.29
C MET A 236 5.33 11.82 -10.60
N VAL A 237 5.63 11.09 -11.68
CA VAL A 237 4.92 11.19 -12.97
C VAL A 237 3.45 10.75 -12.90
N TYR A 238 3.07 10.03 -11.83
CA TYR A 238 1.71 9.57 -11.55
C TYR A 238 1.09 10.33 -10.36
N ASN A 239 1.60 11.49 -9.99
CA ASN A 239 1.05 12.23 -8.83
C ASN A 239 -0.40 12.70 -9.02
N ASP A 240 -0.86 12.79 -10.27
CA ASP A 240 -2.23 13.16 -10.66
C ASP A 240 -3.25 12.07 -10.30
N GLU A 241 -2.79 10.91 -9.83
CA GLU A 241 -3.65 9.81 -9.46
C GLU A 241 -4.22 9.88 -8.04
N ASP A 242 -3.63 10.69 -7.16
CA ASP A 242 -4.01 10.83 -5.75
C ASP A 242 -4.33 9.49 -5.08
N GLU A 243 -3.44 8.52 -5.29
CA GLU A 243 -3.72 7.11 -5.03
C GLU A 243 -3.68 6.76 -3.53
N TRP A 244 -4.61 5.91 -3.14
CA TRP A 244 -4.64 5.16 -1.90
C TRP A 244 -4.65 3.67 -2.18
N ARG A 245 -4.03 2.91 -1.27
CA ARG A 245 -3.96 1.45 -1.35
C ARG A 245 -4.59 0.82 -0.13
N ILE A 246 -5.47 -0.15 -0.37
CA ILE A 246 -5.71 -1.24 0.56
C ILE A 246 -4.64 -2.29 0.28
N ILE A 247 -3.85 -2.65 1.28
CA ILE A 247 -2.83 -3.69 1.17
C ILE A 247 -3.08 -4.72 2.24
N THR A 248 -3.06 -5.99 1.87
CA THR A 248 -3.10 -7.14 2.77
C THR A 248 -1.83 -7.97 2.60
N TYR A 249 -1.49 -8.73 3.63
CA TYR A 249 -0.35 -9.63 3.64
C TYR A 249 -0.71 -10.97 4.27
N ASP A 250 -0.41 -12.07 3.59
CA ASP A 250 -0.50 -13.42 4.15
C ASP A 250 0.84 -14.14 3.99
N ARG A 251 1.56 -14.36 5.10
CA ARG A 251 2.85 -15.06 5.10
C ARG A 251 2.81 -16.47 4.50
N ASN A 252 1.64 -17.11 4.50
CA ASN A 252 1.46 -18.48 4.02
C ASN A 252 1.14 -18.52 2.53
N GLU A 253 0.75 -17.40 1.93
CA GLU A 253 0.46 -17.31 0.51
C GLU A 253 1.75 -17.26 -0.30
N LYS A 254 1.90 -18.23 -1.19
CA LYS A 254 3.09 -18.40 -2.03
C LYS A 254 2.77 -18.21 -3.51
N ASN A 255 1.50 -18.31 -3.89
CA ASN A 255 1.06 -18.18 -5.26
C ASN A 255 0.78 -16.72 -5.59
N ILE A 256 1.73 -16.09 -6.28
CA ILE A 256 1.63 -14.72 -6.79
C ILE A 256 0.37 -14.48 -7.65
N GLY A 257 -0.13 -15.53 -8.32
CA GLY A 257 -1.33 -15.43 -9.17
C GLY A 257 -2.66 -15.51 -8.42
N SER A 258 -2.66 -15.77 -7.10
CA SER A 258 -3.89 -15.76 -6.33
C SER A 258 -4.41 -14.34 -6.15
N ASN A 259 -5.72 -14.18 -6.12
CA ASN A 259 -6.37 -12.89 -5.86
C ASN A 259 -7.06 -12.93 -4.51
N GLU A 260 -7.11 -11.79 -3.83
CA GLU A 260 -7.92 -11.64 -2.62
C GLU A 260 -9.14 -10.77 -2.95
N MET A 261 -10.29 -11.16 -2.37
CA MET A 261 -11.56 -10.45 -2.54
C MET A 261 -12.04 -10.01 -1.18
N ILE A 262 -12.12 -8.69 -0.95
CA ILE A 262 -12.73 -8.12 0.25
C ILE A 262 -14.20 -7.89 -0.04
N PRO A 263 -15.13 -8.58 0.63
CA PRO A 263 -16.56 -8.35 0.44
C PRO A 263 -16.96 -6.92 0.83
N ILE A 264 -17.86 -6.31 0.07
CA ILE A 264 -18.46 -5.02 0.40
C ILE A 264 -19.98 -5.10 0.40
N LYS A 265 -20.62 -4.22 1.17
CA LYS A 265 -22.07 -4.04 1.16
C LYS A 265 -22.44 -2.97 0.14
N TYR A 266 -23.62 -3.05 -0.47
CA TYR A 266 -24.09 -1.97 -1.36
C TYR A 266 -24.20 -0.63 -0.66
N SER A 267 -24.43 -0.60 0.66
CA SER A 267 -24.41 0.64 1.46
C SER A 267 -23.06 1.37 1.45
N MET A 268 -21.97 0.70 1.08
CA MET A 268 -20.64 1.30 0.90
C MET A 268 -20.47 1.92 -0.49
N ILE A 269 -21.37 1.67 -1.44
CA ILE A 269 -21.38 2.35 -2.73
C ILE A 269 -22.22 3.62 -2.55
N ARG A 270 -21.66 4.78 -2.89
CA ARG A 270 -22.37 6.07 -2.82
C ARG A 270 -22.86 6.51 -4.18
N ARG A 271 -22.00 6.39 -5.20
CA ARG A 271 -22.28 6.86 -6.55
C ARG A 271 -21.72 5.91 -7.59
N ILE A 272 -22.43 5.77 -8.71
CA ILE A 272 -21.93 5.09 -9.90
C ILE A 272 -22.03 6.06 -11.08
N TYR A 273 -20.91 6.24 -11.76
CA TYR A 273 -20.80 7.00 -12.99
C TYR A 273 -20.63 6.02 -14.15
N PHE A 274 -21.46 6.15 -15.16
CA PHE A 274 -21.34 5.41 -16.41
C PHE A 274 -20.54 6.23 -17.41
N GLY A 275 -19.53 5.60 -18.03
CA GLY A 275 -18.80 6.23 -19.12
C GLY A 275 -19.73 6.52 -20.31
N PHE A 276 -19.41 7.54 -21.11
CA PHE A 276 -20.26 7.95 -22.22
C PHE A 276 -20.37 6.92 -23.36
N LYS A 277 -19.49 5.91 -23.37
CA LYS A 277 -19.55 4.76 -24.27
C LYS A 277 -19.97 3.47 -23.55
N CYS A 278 -20.43 3.57 -22.31
CA CYS A 278 -20.84 2.40 -21.54
C CYS A 278 -22.06 1.76 -22.19
N ASP A 279 -22.05 0.44 -22.32
CA ASP A 279 -23.12 -0.30 -22.98
C ASP A 279 -24.44 -0.16 -22.21
N LYS A 280 -25.54 0.16 -22.90
CA LYS A 280 -26.85 0.39 -22.26
C LYS A 280 -27.34 -0.82 -21.47
N MET A 281 -27.11 -2.03 -21.95
CA MET A 281 -27.49 -3.25 -21.22
C MET A 281 -26.71 -3.38 -19.92
N ILE A 282 -25.44 -2.99 -19.89
CA ILE A 282 -24.64 -2.95 -18.65
C ILE A 282 -25.20 -1.89 -17.70
N GLN A 283 -25.48 -0.68 -18.19
CA GLN A 283 -26.08 0.40 -17.38
C GLN A 283 -27.40 -0.05 -16.74
N GLU A 284 -28.28 -0.65 -17.55
CA GLU A 284 -29.58 -1.18 -17.11
C GLU A 284 -29.44 -2.30 -16.09
N LYS A 285 -28.50 -3.22 -16.27
CA LYS A 285 -28.25 -4.31 -15.31
C LYS A 285 -27.79 -3.78 -13.96
N ILE A 286 -26.84 -2.85 -13.96
CA ILE A 286 -26.32 -2.25 -12.71
C ILE A 286 -27.42 -1.45 -12.01
N TYR A 287 -28.12 -0.58 -12.75
CA TYR A 287 -29.21 0.22 -12.18
C TYR A 287 -30.32 -0.67 -11.61
N ASN A 288 -30.79 -1.67 -12.35
CA ASN A 288 -31.85 -2.56 -11.86
C ASN A 288 -31.43 -3.40 -10.65
N LYS A 289 -30.14 -3.75 -10.53
CA LYS A 289 -29.61 -4.50 -9.40
C LYS A 289 -29.54 -3.66 -8.12
N LEU A 290 -29.33 -2.35 -8.28
CA LEU A 290 -29.06 -1.42 -7.17
C LEU A 290 -30.19 -0.41 -6.94
N LYS A 291 -31.24 -0.39 -7.77
CA LYS A 291 -32.39 0.50 -7.57
C LYS A 291 -33.05 0.23 -6.22
N GLY A 292 -33.37 1.30 -5.49
CA GLY A 292 -33.90 1.21 -4.13
C GLY A 292 -32.82 1.24 -3.04
N GLU A 293 -31.55 1.05 -3.39
CA GLU A 293 -30.43 1.44 -2.53
C GLU A 293 -30.25 2.96 -2.56
N ASN A 294 -29.67 3.52 -1.50
CA ASN A 294 -29.34 4.96 -1.43
C ASN A 294 -28.05 5.26 -2.23
N ILE A 295 -28.09 4.98 -3.53
CA ILE A 295 -26.98 5.13 -4.49
C ILE A 295 -27.39 6.10 -5.58
N GLU A 296 -26.54 7.09 -5.85
CA GLU A 296 -26.75 8.04 -6.94
C GLU A 296 -26.13 7.53 -8.24
N PHE A 297 -26.82 7.70 -9.36
CA PHE A 297 -26.36 7.27 -10.67
C PHE A 297 -26.16 8.47 -11.58
N PHE A 298 -25.08 8.46 -12.36
CA PHE A 298 -24.73 9.54 -13.28
C PHE A 298 -24.26 9.00 -14.62
N GLN A 299 -24.58 9.72 -15.69
CA GLN A 299 -24.06 9.50 -17.02
C GLN A 299 -23.00 10.57 -17.31
N VAL A 300 -21.77 10.16 -17.60
CA VAL A 300 -20.72 11.06 -18.06
C VAL A 300 -20.89 11.31 -19.55
N HIS A 301 -20.56 12.52 -20.02
CA HIS A 301 -20.53 12.91 -21.44
C HIS A 301 -19.52 14.05 -21.68
N PRO A 302 -19.04 14.26 -22.92
CA PRO A 302 -18.31 15.48 -23.26
C PRO A 302 -19.12 16.74 -22.92
N SER A 303 -18.44 17.81 -22.49
CA SER A 303 -19.08 19.11 -22.26
C SER A 303 -19.53 19.73 -23.58
N GLU A 304 -20.68 20.39 -23.58
CA GLU A 304 -21.14 21.22 -24.70
C GLU A 304 -20.34 22.53 -24.81
N GLU A 305 -19.82 23.04 -23.69
CA GLU A 305 -19.04 24.28 -23.64
C GLU A 305 -17.58 24.07 -24.05
N ASN A 306 -17.00 22.93 -23.67
CA ASN A 306 -15.63 22.54 -24.02
C ASN A 306 -15.52 21.03 -24.29
N TYR A 307 -15.47 20.63 -25.55
CA TYR A 307 -15.43 19.22 -25.94
C TYR A 307 -14.25 18.40 -25.36
N TYR A 308 -13.17 19.06 -24.92
CA TYR A 308 -12.03 18.40 -24.28
C TYR A 308 -12.24 18.11 -22.78
N GLU A 309 -13.35 18.60 -22.21
CA GLU A 309 -13.75 18.37 -20.83
C GLU A 309 -14.95 17.41 -20.77
N LEU A 310 -15.08 16.73 -19.64
CA LEU A 310 -16.23 15.88 -19.35
C LEU A 310 -17.15 16.61 -18.37
N THR A 311 -18.44 16.33 -18.48
CA THR A 311 -19.48 16.68 -17.51
C THR A 311 -20.31 15.44 -17.22
N CYS A 312 -21.23 15.52 -16.26
CA CYS A 312 -22.18 14.45 -16.01
C CYS A 312 -23.57 14.96 -15.66
N SER A 313 -24.57 14.14 -15.95
CA SER A 313 -25.97 14.37 -15.60
C SER A 313 -26.53 13.17 -14.81
N PRO A 314 -27.55 13.37 -13.96
CA PRO A 314 -28.22 12.26 -13.28
C PRO A 314 -28.71 11.21 -14.28
N PHE A 315 -28.54 9.94 -13.93
CA PHE A 315 -28.98 8.80 -14.73
C PHE A 315 -30.14 8.08 -14.06
N SER A 316 -31.19 7.81 -14.82
CA SER A 316 -32.32 6.99 -14.41
C SER A 316 -32.85 6.20 -15.61
N ILE A 317 -33.50 5.08 -15.33
CA ILE A 317 -34.28 4.34 -16.31
C ILE A 317 -35.75 4.54 -15.96
N ASP A 318 -36.48 5.10 -16.92
CA ASP A 318 -37.93 5.32 -16.85
C ASP A 318 -38.73 4.01 -16.83
#